data_AF-A0A1Z5IWG1-F1
#
_entry.id   AF-A0A1Z5IWG1-F1
#
_cell.length_a   1.000
_cell.length_b   1.000
_cell.length_c   1.000
_cell.angle_alpha   90.00
_cell.angle_beta   90.00
_cell.angle_gamma   90.00
#
_symmetry.space_group_name_H-M   'P 1'
#
loop_
_entity.id
_entity.type
_entity.pdbx_description
1 polymer ?
#
loop_
_entity_poly.entity_id
_entity_poly.type
_entity_poly.pdbx_seq_one_letter_code
_entity_poly.pdbx_strand_id
1 'polypeptide(L)' 'MADTEMKDLIARINELAKKAKSEGLTELEKVERKDLRQKYLKKFRAGFKNDIEMLRVFDKSGKEITPKKVQEIQKKKGLR' A
#
# COMPACT_ATOMS: atom_id res chain seq x y z
N MET A 1 -15.13 6.96 -10.14
CA MET A 1 -15.21 5.53 -10.50
C MET A 1 -14.11 4.71 -9.83
N ALA A 2 -12.84 5.13 -9.86
CA ALA A 2 -11.73 4.42 -9.20
C ALA A 2 -11.91 4.23 -7.67
N ASP A 3 -12.55 5.19 -6.99
CA ASP A 3 -12.82 5.09 -5.55
C ASP A 3 -13.86 4.03 -5.19
N THR A 4 -14.83 3.78 -6.08
CA THR A 4 -15.87 2.78 -5.85
C THR A 4 -15.28 1.37 -5.96
N GLU A 5 -14.46 1.11 -6.97
CA GLU A 5 -13.75 -0.17 -7.12
C GLU A 5 -12.84 -0.50 -5.93
N MET A 6 -12.14 0.52 -5.39
CA MET A 6 -11.30 0.36 -4.20
C MET A 6 -12.13 -0.01 -2.97
N LYS A 7 -13.27 0.65 -2.77
CA LYS A 7 -14.18 0.37 -1.65
C LYS A 7 -14.72 -1.06 -1.73
N ASP A 8 -15.15 -1.49 -2.90
CA ASP A 8 -15.69 -2.85 -3.10
C ASP A 8 -14.61 -3.92 -2.87
N LEU A 9 -13.39 -3.66 -3.36
CA LEU A 9 -12.26 -4.56 -3.16
C LEU A 9 -11.89 -4.68 -1.67
N ILE A 10 -11.86 -3.57 -0.93
CA ILE A 10 -11.60 -3.57 0.51
C ILE A 10 -12.73 -4.29 1.27
N ALA A 11 -13.99 -4.04 0.91
CA ALA A 11 -15.13 -4.72 1.51
C ALA A 11 -15.01 -6.23 1.35
N ARG A 12 -14.72 -6.71 0.15
CA ARG A 12 -14.54 -8.14 -0.13
C ARG A 12 -13.37 -8.76 0.63
N ILE A 13 -12.23 -8.06 0.73
CA ILE A 13 -11.09 -8.51 1.54
C ILE A 13 -11.49 -8.65 3.02
N ASN A 14 -12.29 -7.71 3.54
CA ASN A 14 -12.74 -7.72 4.93
C ASN A 14 -13.73 -8.85 5.21
N GLU A 15 -14.64 -9.14 4.27
CA GLU A 15 -15.54 -10.30 4.35
C GLU A 15 -14.73 -11.61 4.45
N LEU A 16 -13.79 -11.82 3.53
CA LEU A 16 -12.93 -13.01 3.54
C LEU A 16 -12.06 -13.07 4.81
N ALA A 17 -11.60 -11.93 5.32
CA ALA A 17 -10.85 -11.87 6.57
C ALA A 17 -11.71 -12.20 7.80
N LYS A 18 -12.99 -11.79 7.81
CA LYS A 18 -13.95 -12.13 8.88
C LYS A 18 -14.27 -13.62 8.84
N LYS A 19 -14.55 -14.17 7.66
CA LYS A 19 -14.80 -15.61 7.46
C LYS A 19 -13.61 -16.47 7.87
N ALA A 20 -12.39 -16.03 7.54
CA ALA A 20 -11.15 -16.68 7.96
C ALA A 20 -10.99 -16.80 9.49
N LYS A 21 -11.55 -15.85 10.25
CA LYS A 21 -11.48 -15.83 11.71
C LYS A 21 -12.58 -16.67 12.37
N SER A 22 -13.74 -16.80 11.75
CA SER A 22 -14.87 -17.56 12.32
C SER A 22 -14.80 -19.05 11.95
N GLU A 23 -14.87 -19.34 10.66
CA GLU A 23 -15.12 -20.68 10.12
C GLU A 23 -13.89 -21.25 9.41
N GLY A 24 -12.93 -20.39 9.07
CA GLY A 24 -11.79 -20.72 8.22
C GLY A 24 -12.06 -20.39 6.74
N LEU A 25 -11.03 -20.51 5.92
CA LEU A 25 -11.10 -20.26 4.47
C LEU A 25 -10.94 -21.57 3.73
N THR A 26 -11.75 -21.78 2.70
CA THR A 26 -11.51 -22.82 1.70
C THR A 26 -10.28 -22.48 0.85
N GLU A 27 -9.68 -23.46 0.18
CA GLU A 27 -8.51 -23.23 -0.69
C GLU A 27 -8.80 -22.22 -1.81
N LEU A 28 -10.01 -22.25 -2.39
CA LEU A 28 -10.43 -21.28 -3.41
C LEU A 28 -10.49 -19.86 -2.84
N GLU A 29 -11.06 -19.67 -1.65
CA GLU A 29 -11.15 -18.36 -1.01
C GLU A 29 -9.78 -17.84 -0.54
N LYS A 30 -8.84 -18.72 -0.20
CA LYS A 30 -7.45 -18.33 0.08
C LYS A 30 -6.78 -17.75 -1.17
N VAL A 31 -7.00 -18.38 -2.33
CA VAL A 31 -6.50 -17.89 -3.62
C VAL A 31 -7.15 -16.55 -3.98
N GLU A 32 -8.48 -16.45 -3.87
CA GLU A 32 -9.22 -15.20 -4.11
C GLU A 32 -8.70 -14.07 -3.21
N ARG A 33 -8.58 -14.32 -1.90
CA ARG A 33 -8.05 -13.35 -0.95
C ARG A 33 -6.63 -12.90 -1.29
N LYS A 34 -5.78 -13.81 -1.75
CA LYS A 34 -4.40 -13.50 -2.14
C LYS A 34 -4.38 -12.59 -3.37
N ASP A 35 -5.16 -12.90 -4.39
CA ASP A 35 -5.26 -12.09 -5.61
C ASP A 35 -5.81 -10.69 -5.31
N LEU A 36 -6.90 -10.59 -4.54
CA LEU A 36 -7.47 -9.32 -4.12
C LEU A 36 -6.46 -8.46 -3.33
N ARG A 37 -5.72 -9.07 -2.39
CA ARG A 37 -4.67 -8.34 -1.64
C ARG A 37 -3.53 -7.88 -2.54
N GLN A 38 -3.14 -8.68 -3.54
CA GLN A 38 -2.11 -8.27 -4.50
C GLN A 38 -2.58 -7.09 -5.36
N LYS A 39 -3.82 -7.11 -5.84
CA LYS A 39 -4.44 -6.00 -6.57
C LYS A 39 -4.49 -4.73 -5.73
N TYR A 40 -4.93 -4.83 -4.47
CA TYR A 40 -4.92 -3.72 -3.51
C TYR A 40 -3.51 -3.15 -3.32
N LEU A 41 -2.53 -4.00 -2.99
CA LEU A 41 -1.16 -3.58 -2.74
C LEU A 41 -0.51 -2.92 -3.96
N LYS A 42 -0.83 -3.37 -5.18
CA LYS A 42 -0.33 -2.74 -6.40
C LYS A 42 -0.85 -1.31 -6.54
N LYS A 43 -2.17 -1.11 -6.37
CA LYS A 43 -2.78 0.23 -6.41
C LYS A 43 -2.26 1.12 -5.27
N PHE A 44 -2.19 0.59 -4.05
CA PHE A 44 -1.70 1.31 -2.87
C PHE A 44 -0.23 1.75 -3.03
N ARG A 45 0.67 0.84 -3.45
CA ARG A 45 2.09 1.17 -3.64
C ARG A 45 2.31 2.23 -4.71
N ALA A 46 1.45 2.29 -5.73
CA ALA A 46 1.55 3.28 -6.78
C ALA A 46 1.30 4.70 -6.24
N GLY A 47 0.25 4.88 -5.43
CA GLY A 47 -0.04 6.14 -4.76
C GLY A 47 1.01 6.50 -3.71
N PHE A 48 1.30 5.55 -2.82
CA PHE A 48 2.21 5.76 -1.70
C PHE A 48 3.65 6.11 -2.12
N LYS A 49 4.09 5.63 -3.29
CA LYS A 49 5.39 6.00 -3.86
C LYS A 49 5.49 7.51 -4.11
N ASN A 50 4.43 8.14 -4.63
CA ASN A 50 4.43 9.59 -4.88
C ASN A 50 4.51 10.36 -3.57
N ASP A 51 3.76 9.92 -2.55
CA ASP A 51 3.74 10.57 -1.24
C ASP A 51 5.13 10.50 -0.57
N ILE A 52 5.78 9.33 -0.57
CA ILE A 52 7.14 9.17 -0.03
C ILE A 52 8.13 10.09 -0.75
N GLU A 53 8.02 10.20 -2.08
CA GLU A 53 8.94 11.01 -2.87
C GLU A 53 8.85 12.51 -2.55
N MET A 54 7.73 12.99 -1.99
CA MET A 54 7.58 14.39 -1.57
C MET A 54 7.97 14.65 -0.11
N LEU A 55 8.08 13.61 0.73
CA LEU A 55 8.37 13.76 2.15
C LEU A 55 9.88 13.77 2.45
N ARG A 56 10.25 14.45 3.53
CA ARG A 56 11.58 14.36 4.15
C ARG A 56 11.40 13.88 5.59
N VAL A 57 12.18 12.89 5.98
CA VAL A 57 12.10 12.28 7.31
C VAL A 57 13.28 12.73 8.14
N PHE A 58 13.00 13.28 9.31
CA PHE A 58 14.00 13.71 10.28
C PHE A 58 13.88 12.88 11.56
N ASP A 59 15.01 12.58 12.18
CA ASP A 59 15.03 11.94 13.49
C ASP A 59 14.70 12.94 14.62
N LYS A 60 14.60 12.45 15.85
CA LYS A 60 14.34 13.28 17.04
C LYS A 60 15.42 14.33 17.31
N SER A 61 16.61 14.16 16.74
CA SER A 61 17.74 15.09 16.85
C SER A 61 17.78 16.09 15.69
N GLY A 62 16.79 16.07 14.79
CA GLY A 62 16.70 16.97 13.63
C GLY A 62 17.59 16.58 12.44
N LYS A 63 18.25 15.41 12.48
CA LYS A 63 19.06 14.91 11.37
C LYS A 63 18.15 14.26 10.33
N GLU A 64 18.35 14.61 9.07
CA GLU A 64 17.61 13.97 7.99
C GLU A 64 18.03 12.50 7.84
N ILE A 65 17.05 11.61 7.97
CA ILE A 65 17.17 10.16 7.81
C ILE A 65 16.38 9.65 6.61
N THR A 66 15.98 10.53 5.69
CA THR A 66 15.36 10.16 4.41
C THR A 66 16.25 9.13 3.69
N PRO A 67 15.73 7.94 3.31
CA PRO A 67 16.54 6.92 2.63
C PRO A 67 17.23 7.44 1.37
N LYS A 68 18.49 7.04 1.13
CA LYS A 68 19.30 7.51 -0.02
C LYS A 68 18.58 7.37 -1.37
N LYS A 69 17.88 6.25 -1.57
CA LYS A 69 17.09 5.98 -2.78
C LYS A 69 16.02 7.04 -3.04
N VAL A 70 15.36 7.54 -1.99
CA VAL A 70 14.34 8.59 -2.10
C VAL A 70 15.00 9.93 -2.42
N GLN A 71 16.15 10.24 -1.79
CA GLN A 71 16.91 11.46 -2.09
C GLN A 71 17.39 11.51 -3.54
N GLU A 72 17.86 10.39 -4.09
CA GLU A 72 18.28 10.29 -5.50
C GLU A 72 17.10 10.53 -6.46
N ILE A 73 15.93 9.97 -6.16
CA ILE A 73 14.72 10.20 -6.95
C ILE A 73 14.31 11.67 -6.90
N GLN A 74 14.35 12.30 -5.72
CA GLN A 74 14.05 13.73 -5.56
C GLN A 74 14.99 14.63 -6.38
N LYS A 75 16.30 14.34 -6.36
CA LYS A 75 17.30 15.07 -7.17
C LYS A 75 17.03 14.92 -8.67
N LYS A 76 16.76 13.70 -9.15
CA LYS A 76 16.41 13.45 -10.56
C LYS A 76 15.15 14.20 -10.99
N LYS A 77 14.23 14.46 -10.06
CA LYS A 77 12.99 15.22 -10.30
C LYS A 77 13.13 16.73 -10.10
N GLY A 78 14.30 17.24 -9.70
CA GLY A 78 14.51 18.67 -9.44
C GLY A 78 13.80 19.20 -8.19
N LEU A 79 13.42 18.32 -7.25
CA LEU A 79 12.78 18.69 -5.98
C LEU A 79 13.80 19.16 -4.92
N ARG A 80 15.08 19.19 -5.30
CA ARG A 80 16.26 19.40 -4.46
C ARG A 80 17.39 20.00 -5.26
#